data_AF-A0A4Y2WLC2-F1
#
_entry.id   AF-A0A4Y2WLC2-F1
#
_cell.length_a   1.000
_cell.length_b   1.000
_cell.length_c   1.000
_cell.angle_alpha   90.00
_cell.angle_beta   90.00
_cell.angle_gamma   90.00
#
_symmetry.space_group_name_H-M   'P 1'
#
loop_
_entity.id
_entity.type
_entity.pdbx_description
1 polymer ?
#
loop_
_entity_poly.entity_id
_entity_poly.type
_entity_poly.pdbx_seq_one_letter_code
_entity_poly.pdbx_strand_id
1 'polypeptide(L)'
;MLASGKLPADAIPGDLALQDCILGLEFSGRLENGQRVMGLVPAKGLATTVAADPNFMWDVPDDWSLEEASTVPVAYSTAYYALIMRGHLRKGERVLIHSGSGGVGQAAIAIALSLGCEVFTTVGSTEKREFLKKRFNELQDRNFCNSRDTSFEQYILNATNGEGVDVILNSLAEEKLKATLNCLAQHGRFLEIGKYDLSNNTPLGMAIFLKNILFHGILLDALFDYKSYSLQAKKEVVQLVRDGIANGTVKPLNSILFDRDQAEQAFRFMASGKHIGKVVLKIRDEEPQKKIVPTPVQFKALSRTTCNPEKSYVIIGGLGGFGLELCQWLVERGARHVVLTSRSGLKTGYQKLCMNRWNKENINIIVSKLNAAKMDDAKALLRMAAEIKPVAAIFNLALVLRDAFMENQTVENFKEVCESKVTSTLNLDAASRELCPELDWFVCFSSVSCGRGNAGQ
;
A
#
# COMPACT_ATOMS: atom_id res chain seq x y z
N MET A 1 -6.67 10.43 1.72
CA MET A 1 -8.02 10.28 1.14
C MET A 1 -8.57 8.86 1.25
N LEU A 2 -7.72 7.82 1.27
CA LEU A 2 -8.15 6.43 1.44
C LEU A 2 -8.84 6.18 2.79
N ALA A 3 -8.21 6.56 3.90
CA ALA A 3 -8.78 6.37 5.25
C ALA A 3 -10.11 7.13 5.48
N SER A 4 -10.40 8.16 4.68
CA SER A 4 -11.66 8.91 4.74
C SER A 4 -12.71 8.42 3.74
N GLY A 5 -12.39 7.43 2.89
CA GLY A 5 -13.28 6.94 1.83
C GLY A 5 -13.51 7.90 0.67
N LYS A 6 -12.77 9.01 0.57
CA LYS A 6 -12.92 10.01 -0.52
C LYS A 6 -12.27 9.58 -1.83
N LEU A 7 -11.27 8.71 -1.75
CA LEU A 7 -10.64 8.10 -2.90
C LEU A 7 -10.86 6.59 -2.77
N PRO A 8 -11.46 5.95 -3.77
CA PRO A 8 -11.64 4.51 -3.76
C PRO A 8 -10.30 3.78 -3.97
N ALA A 9 -10.22 2.51 -3.56
CA ALA A 9 -8.96 1.74 -3.60
C ALA A 9 -8.53 1.36 -5.03
N ASP A 10 -9.48 1.30 -5.96
CA ASP A 10 -9.25 1.08 -7.40
C ASP A 10 -8.51 2.23 -8.09
N ALA A 11 -8.51 3.43 -7.50
CA ALA A 11 -7.72 4.57 -7.96
C ALA A 11 -6.21 4.44 -7.64
N ILE A 12 -5.80 3.36 -6.95
CA ILE A 12 -4.41 3.04 -6.68
C ILE A 12 -3.91 2.07 -7.77
N PRO A 13 -2.79 2.36 -8.45
CA PRO A 13 -2.17 1.44 -9.40
C PRO A 13 -1.77 0.10 -8.76
N GLY A 14 -1.78 -0.96 -9.57
CA GLY A 14 -1.33 -2.30 -9.17
C GLY A 14 -2.42 -3.13 -8.52
N ASP A 15 -2.01 -4.08 -7.68
CA ASP A 15 -2.86 -5.03 -6.96
C ASP A 15 -3.20 -4.55 -5.53
N LEU A 16 -2.84 -3.32 -5.17
CA LEU A 16 -3.04 -2.77 -3.83
C LEU A 16 -4.52 -2.73 -3.42
N ALA A 17 -5.44 -2.59 -4.37
CA ALA A 17 -6.88 -2.68 -4.11
C ALA A 17 -7.32 -4.04 -3.54
N LEU A 18 -6.51 -5.10 -3.73
CA LEU A 18 -6.73 -6.44 -3.21
C LEU A 18 -6.05 -6.66 -1.84
N GLN A 19 -5.33 -5.66 -1.31
CA GLN A 19 -4.60 -5.78 -0.06
C GLN A 19 -5.34 -5.10 1.10
N ASP A 20 -5.31 -5.75 2.27
CA ASP A 20 -5.91 -5.23 3.50
C ASP A 20 -5.25 -3.92 4.01
N CYS A 21 -3.96 -3.75 3.76
CA CYS A 21 -3.17 -2.64 4.30
C CYS A 21 -2.50 -1.85 3.18
N ILE A 22 -3.06 -0.69 2.88
CA ILE A 22 -2.66 0.22 1.79
C ILE A 22 -2.13 1.57 2.29
N LEU A 23 -1.85 1.70 3.60
CA LEU A 23 -1.48 2.97 4.23
C LEU A 23 0.04 3.08 4.45
N GLY A 24 0.56 4.30 4.28
CA GLY A 24 1.97 4.64 4.48
C GLY A 24 2.81 4.41 3.23
N LEU A 25 3.44 5.48 2.75
CA LEU A 25 4.22 5.50 1.50
C LEU A 25 5.67 5.91 1.68
N GLU A 26 6.04 6.41 2.86
CA GLU A 26 7.40 6.84 3.17
C GLU A 26 7.75 6.50 4.59
N PHE A 27 9.05 6.41 4.85
CA PHE A 27 9.60 6.11 6.16
C PHE A 27 11.03 6.67 6.27
N SER A 28 11.50 6.77 7.50
CA SER A 28 12.92 6.83 7.84
C SER A 28 13.20 5.81 8.92
N GLY A 29 14.43 5.31 8.97
CA GLY A 29 14.80 4.27 9.91
C GLY A 29 16.22 3.78 9.70
N ARG A 30 16.44 2.52 10.07
CA ARG A 30 17.75 1.89 10.01
C ARG A 30 17.67 0.54 9.32
N LEU A 31 18.70 0.21 8.54
CA LEU A 31 18.93 -1.14 8.03
C LEU A 31 19.47 -2.05 9.15
N GLU A 32 19.51 -3.36 8.90
CA GLU A 32 20.03 -4.37 9.84
C GLU A 32 21.49 -4.09 10.26
N ASN A 33 22.28 -3.51 9.36
CA ASN A 33 23.67 -3.10 9.61
C ASN A 33 23.79 -1.77 10.41
N GLY A 34 22.66 -1.19 10.83
CA GLY A 34 22.56 0.04 11.61
C GLY A 34 22.63 1.36 10.82
N GLN A 35 22.78 1.30 9.49
CA GLN A 35 22.83 2.46 8.60
C GLN A 35 21.48 3.20 8.57
N ARG A 36 21.50 4.53 8.70
CA ARG A 36 20.30 5.37 8.60
C ARG A 36 19.88 5.54 7.15
N VAL A 37 18.61 5.27 6.89
CA VAL A 37 18.00 5.36 5.56
C VAL A 37 16.65 6.05 5.62
N MET A 38 16.28 6.67 4.51
CA MET A 38 14.92 7.13 4.24
C MET A 38 14.47 6.55 2.89
N GLY A 39 13.18 6.32 2.72
CA GLY A 39 12.72 5.65 1.51
C GLY A 39 11.23 5.74 1.25
N LEU A 40 10.87 5.23 0.08
CA LEU A 40 9.49 5.09 -0.38
C LEU A 40 9.07 3.62 -0.40
N VAL A 41 7.80 3.38 -0.10
CA VAL A 41 7.15 2.08 -0.26
C VAL A 41 5.79 2.22 -0.93
N PRO A 42 5.34 1.21 -1.69
CA PRO A 42 4.04 1.26 -2.35
C PRO A 42 2.86 1.27 -1.36
N ALA A 43 3.04 0.65 -0.19
CA ALA A 43 2.08 0.60 0.90
C ALA A 43 2.77 0.07 2.17
N LYS A 44 2.01 -0.04 3.28
CA LYS A 44 2.45 -0.65 4.54
C LYS A 44 3.62 0.08 5.20
N GLY A 45 3.87 1.34 4.84
CA GLY A 45 4.92 2.16 5.44
C GLY A 45 4.62 2.63 6.86
N LEU A 46 3.35 2.65 7.28
CA LEU A 46 2.96 2.89 8.67
C LEU A 46 3.16 1.60 9.50
N ALA A 47 4.42 1.24 9.71
CA ALA A 47 4.81 -0.01 10.36
C ALA A 47 6.06 0.16 11.24
N THR A 48 6.32 -0.84 12.06
CA THR A 48 7.55 -0.92 12.88
C THR A 48 8.76 -1.43 12.08
N THR A 49 8.50 -2.23 11.05
CA THR A 49 9.49 -2.81 10.13
C THR A 49 8.92 -2.77 8.72
N VAL A 50 9.75 -2.45 7.74
CA VAL A 50 9.33 -2.25 6.34
C VAL A 50 10.28 -3.00 5.42
N ALA A 51 9.71 -3.77 4.48
CA ALA A 51 10.45 -4.34 3.36
C ALA A 51 10.54 -3.30 2.24
N ALA A 52 11.63 -2.54 2.21
CA ALA A 52 11.82 -1.43 1.28
C ALA A 52 12.50 -1.85 -0.03
N ASP A 53 12.14 -1.20 -1.14
CA ASP A 53 12.81 -1.36 -2.44
C ASP A 53 14.14 -0.60 -2.43
N PRO A 54 15.30 -1.26 -2.60
CA PRO A 54 16.60 -0.59 -2.68
C PRO A 54 16.70 0.50 -3.75
N ASN A 55 15.88 0.43 -4.79
CA ASN A 55 15.85 1.43 -5.86
C ASN A 55 15.03 2.69 -5.51
N PHE A 56 14.45 2.74 -4.32
CA PHE A 56 13.70 3.89 -3.80
C PHE A 56 14.09 4.19 -2.34
N MET A 57 15.38 4.06 -2.06
CA MET A 57 16.00 4.43 -0.79
C MET A 57 17.15 5.42 -0.98
N TRP A 58 17.37 6.23 0.05
CA TRP A 58 18.48 7.17 0.16
C TRP A 58 19.10 7.06 1.54
N ASP A 59 20.41 7.32 1.60
CA ASP A 59 21.10 7.50 2.87
C ASP A 59 20.65 8.82 3.51
N VAL A 60 20.48 8.79 4.83
CA VAL A 60 20.16 10.01 5.59
C VAL A 60 21.44 10.81 5.81
N PRO A 61 21.50 12.08 5.36
CA PRO A 61 22.64 12.95 5.63
C PRO A 61 22.95 13.06 7.12
N ASP A 62 24.22 13.28 7.42
CA ASP A 62 24.71 13.31 8.79
C ASP A 62 24.13 14.45 9.62
N ASP A 63 23.75 15.54 8.96
CA ASP A 63 23.18 16.74 9.58
C ASP A 63 21.66 16.66 9.77
N TRP A 64 21.03 15.56 9.36
CA TRP A 64 19.59 15.36 9.49
C TRP A 64 19.29 14.34 10.60
N SER A 65 18.26 14.65 11.37
CA SER A 65 17.56 13.65 12.19
C SER A 65 16.74 12.70 11.31
N LEU A 66 16.37 11.54 11.86
CA LEU A 66 15.45 10.62 11.20
C LEU A 66 14.06 11.26 11.02
N GLU A 67 13.63 12.12 11.95
CA GLU A 67 12.40 12.89 11.81
C GLU A 67 12.44 13.75 10.54
N GLU A 68 13.47 14.59 10.42
CA GLU A 68 13.66 15.47 9.27
C GLU A 68 13.72 14.69 7.96
N ALA A 69 14.48 13.60 7.94
CA ALA A 69 14.61 12.73 6.79
C ALA A 69 13.28 12.10 6.35
N SER A 70 12.38 11.78 7.28
CA SER A 70 11.06 11.21 6.97
C SER A 70 10.17 12.13 6.12
N THR A 71 10.48 13.43 6.08
CA THR A 71 9.65 14.43 5.39
C THR A 71 9.96 14.57 3.90
N VAL A 72 11.09 14.02 3.45
CA VAL A 72 11.69 14.30 2.14
C VAL A 72 11.19 13.36 1.02
N PRO A 73 11.16 12.02 1.19
CA PRO A 73 10.99 11.09 0.08
C PRO A 73 9.78 11.37 -0.83
N VAL A 74 8.53 11.35 -0.31
CA VAL A 74 7.37 11.52 -1.20
C VAL A 74 7.32 12.93 -1.79
N ALA A 75 7.60 13.93 -0.96
CA ALA A 75 7.45 15.33 -1.34
C ALA A 75 8.37 15.69 -2.50
N TYR A 76 9.66 15.39 -2.36
CA TYR A 76 10.66 15.71 -3.38
C TYR A 76 10.63 14.76 -4.57
N SER A 77 10.40 13.45 -4.37
CA SER A 77 10.24 12.53 -5.51
C SER A 77 9.06 12.92 -6.38
N THR A 78 7.92 13.32 -5.80
CA THR A 78 6.77 13.79 -6.56
C THR A 78 7.09 15.09 -7.28
N ALA A 79 7.73 16.06 -6.62
CA ALA A 79 8.06 17.34 -7.21
C ALA A 79 9.09 17.23 -8.35
N TYR A 80 10.16 16.45 -8.19
CA TYR A 80 11.13 16.20 -9.27
C TYR A 80 10.52 15.43 -10.44
N TYR A 81 9.75 14.37 -10.14
CA TYR A 81 9.07 13.60 -11.19
C TYR A 81 8.10 14.48 -11.98
N ALA A 82 7.32 15.31 -11.30
CA ALA A 82 6.37 16.23 -11.94
C ALA A 82 7.07 17.35 -12.72
N LEU A 83 7.91 18.15 -12.06
CA LEU A 83 8.46 19.37 -12.65
C LEU A 83 9.58 19.09 -13.66
N ILE A 84 10.52 18.20 -13.33
CA ILE A 84 11.73 18.01 -14.13
C ILE A 84 11.51 16.92 -15.18
N MET A 85 11.08 15.72 -14.76
CA MET A 85 11.01 14.58 -15.68
C MET A 85 9.81 14.65 -16.63
N ARG A 86 8.62 15.03 -16.13
CA ARG A 86 7.40 15.07 -16.94
C ARG A 86 7.12 16.47 -17.49
N GLY A 87 7.30 17.49 -16.66
CA GLY A 87 7.03 18.88 -17.01
C GLY A 87 8.17 19.60 -17.72
N HIS A 88 9.39 19.04 -17.71
CA HIS A 88 10.57 19.64 -18.34
C HIS A 88 10.74 21.14 -18.01
N LEU A 89 10.52 21.51 -16.74
CA LEU A 89 10.62 22.88 -16.25
C LEU A 89 12.00 23.46 -16.55
N ARG A 90 12.03 24.65 -17.13
CA ARG A 90 13.25 25.34 -17.56
C ARG A 90 13.50 26.59 -16.72
N LYS A 91 14.78 26.97 -16.66
CA LYS A 91 15.23 28.20 -16.01
C LYS A 91 14.48 29.42 -16.55
N GLY A 92 13.95 30.24 -15.65
CA GLY A 92 13.25 31.49 -15.97
C GLY A 92 11.77 31.33 -16.36
N GLU A 93 11.23 30.12 -16.45
CA GLU A 93 9.79 29.93 -16.69
C GLU A 93 8.95 30.36 -15.48
N ARG A 94 7.69 30.73 -15.74
CA ARG A 94 6.67 31.01 -14.72
C ARG A 94 5.97 29.73 -14.32
N VAL A 95 5.89 29.46 -13.01
CA VAL A 95 5.25 28.25 -12.48
C VAL A 95 4.18 28.58 -11.45
N LEU A 96 2.98 27.99 -11.59
CA LEU A 96 1.94 28.04 -10.56
C LEU A 96 1.94 26.73 -9.76
N ILE A 97 2.18 26.84 -8.45
CA ILE A 97 2.25 25.71 -7.52
C ILE A 97 1.09 25.83 -6.53
N HIS A 98 0.08 25.00 -6.68
CA HIS A 98 -1.04 25.00 -5.73
C HIS A 98 -0.65 24.40 -4.37
N SER A 99 -1.30 24.89 -3.32
CA SER A 99 -1.13 24.39 -1.94
C SER A 99 0.32 24.46 -1.45
N GLY A 100 0.99 25.59 -1.68
CA GLY A 100 2.44 25.77 -1.43
C GLY A 100 2.89 25.42 -0.01
N SER A 101 2.01 25.56 0.99
CA SER A 101 2.31 25.23 2.39
C SER A 101 2.38 23.72 2.68
N GLY A 102 1.85 22.87 1.79
CA GLY A 102 1.86 21.43 1.94
C GLY A 102 3.23 20.81 1.60
N GLY A 103 3.40 19.51 1.86
CA GLY A 103 4.68 18.84 1.65
C GLY A 103 5.23 18.96 0.22
N VAL A 104 4.45 18.51 -0.78
CA VAL A 104 4.83 18.60 -2.20
C VAL A 104 4.96 20.06 -2.66
N GLY A 105 4.10 20.95 -2.16
CA GLY A 105 4.14 22.37 -2.49
C GLY A 105 5.47 23.02 -2.11
N GLN A 106 5.95 22.80 -0.87
CA GLN A 106 7.24 23.33 -0.42
C GLN A 106 8.41 22.76 -1.23
N ALA A 107 8.40 21.46 -1.52
CA ALA A 107 9.43 20.82 -2.34
C ALA A 107 9.46 21.38 -3.77
N ALA A 108 8.28 21.55 -4.38
CA ALA A 108 8.13 22.11 -5.72
C ALA A 108 8.61 23.56 -5.80
N ILE A 109 8.31 24.38 -4.79
CA ILE A 109 8.80 25.77 -4.68
C ILE A 109 10.33 25.77 -4.61
N ALA A 110 10.94 24.93 -3.76
CA ALA A 110 12.39 24.85 -3.62
C ALA A 110 13.08 24.50 -4.96
N ILE A 111 12.54 23.51 -5.68
CA ILE A 111 13.06 23.10 -6.99
C ILE A 111 12.90 24.23 -8.02
N ALA A 112 11.73 24.85 -8.11
CA ALA A 112 11.50 25.94 -9.06
C ALA A 112 12.41 27.14 -8.80
N LEU A 113 12.60 27.54 -7.53
CA LEU A 113 13.50 28.63 -7.15
C LEU A 113 14.96 28.28 -7.44
N SER A 114 15.39 27.02 -7.29
CA SER A 114 16.75 26.59 -7.65
C SER A 114 17.05 26.76 -9.14
N LEU A 115 16.03 26.75 -9.99
CA LEU A 115 16.13 27.01 -11.43
C LEU A 115 15.93 28.49 -11.77
N GLY A 116 15.69 29.37 -10.80
CA GLY A 116 15.40 30.78 -11.03
C GLY A 116 14.07 31.02 -11.76
N CYS A 117 13.09 30.13 -11.57
CA CYS A 117 11.73 30.30 -12.10
C CYS A 117 10.97 31.38 -11.32
N GLU A 118 10.01 32.03 -11.98
CA GLU A 118 9.06 32.92 -11.31
C GLU A 118 7.92 32.09 -10.72
N VAL A 119 7.86 32.01 -9.39
CA VAL A 119 6.91 31.14 -8.69
C VAL A 119 5.66 31.90 -8.29
N PHE A 120 4.50 31.40 -8.67
CA PHE A 120 3.22 31.74 -8.08
C PHE A 120 2.73 30.57 -7.22
N THR A 121 2.11 30.85 -6.08
CA THR A 121 1.57 29.80 -5.22
C THR A 121 0.24 30.17 -4.59
N THR A 122 -0.58 29.16 -4.31
CA THR A 122 -1.84 29.36 -3.57
C THR A 122 -1.75 28.84 -2.15
N VAL A 123 -2.32 29.61 -1.23
CA VAL A 123 -2.35 29.30 0.20
C VAL A 123 -3.73 29.54 0.80
N GLY A 124 -4.08 28.78 1.84
CA GLY A 124 -5.40 28.81 2.45
C GLY A 124 -5.54 29.68 3.70
N SER A 125 -4.48 30.37 4.13
CA SER A 125 -4.46 31.23 5.33
C SER A 125 -3.26 32.18 5.32
N THR A 126 -3.36 33.31 6.03
CA THR A 126 -2.27 34.26 6.24
C THR A 126 -1.06 33.65 6.95
N GLU A 127 -1.27 32.79 7.95
CA GLU A 127 -0.19 32.08 8.65
C GLU A 127 0.70 31.27 7.69
N LYS A 128 0.07 30.52 6.77
CA LYS A 128 0.75 29.76 5.71
C LYS A 128 1.53 30.64 4.74
N ARG A 129 1.02 31.83 4.44
CA ARG A 129 1.71 32.82 3.60
C ARG A 129 2.99 33.32 4.28
N GLU A 130 2.88 33.77 5.52
CA GLU A 130 4.01 34.28 6.28
C GLU A 130 5.07 33.21 6.54
N PHE A 131 4.65 31.97 6.80
CA PHE A 131 5.55 30.83 6.85
C PHE A 131 6.38 30.66 5.57
N LEU A 132 5.72 30.67 4.39
CA LEU A 132 6.41 30.49 3.12
C LEU A 132 7.35 31.66 2.80
N LYS A 133 6.95 32.91 3.10
CA LYS A 133 7.82 34.09 2.96
C LYS A 133 9.08 33.98 3.83
N LYS A 134 8.94 33.49 5.07
CA LYS A 134 10.07 33.27 5.97
C LYS A 134 10.98 32.12 5.51
N ARG A 135 10.41 31.10 4.88
CA ARG A 135 11.17 29.92 4.40
C ARG A 135 11.89 30.20 3.06
N PHE A 136 11.27 30.97 2.18
CA PHE A 136 11.75 31.27 0.84
C PHE A 136 11.82 32.80 0.66
N ASN A 137 13.00 33.37 0.86
CA ASN A 137 13.21 34.82 0.85
C ASN A 137 12.91 35.46 -0.51
N GLU A 138 12.94 34.66 -1.57
CA GLU A 138 12.63 35.05 -2.95
C GLU A 138 11.13 35.31 -3.16
N LEU A 139 10.26 34.77 -2.29
CA LEU A 139 8.82 34.94 -2.39
C LEU A 139 8.37 36.25 -1.74
N GLN A 140 7.72 37.08 -2.56
CA GLN A 140 7.14 38.35 -2.15
C GLN A 140 5.62 38.28 -2.15
N ASP A 141 4.97 39.32 -1.66
CA ASP A 141 3.51 39.39 -1.58
C ASP A 141 2.81 39.18 -2.93
N ARG A 142 3.48 39.55 -4.03
CA ARG A 142 3.00 39.36 -5.40
C ARG A 142 2.87 37.88 -5.81
N ASN A 143 3.57 36.97 -5.14
CA ASN A 143 3.64 35.55 -5.50
C ASN A 143 2.49 34.72 -4.91
N PHE A 144 1.67 35.28 -4.01
CA PHE A 144 0.68 34.53 -3.25
C PHE A 144 -0.76 34.82 -3.68
N CYS A 145 -1.54 33.75 -3.91
CA CYS A 145 -2.98 33.82 -4.16
C CYS A 145 -3.78 32.96 -3.16
N ASN A 146 -5.11 33.13 -3.11
CA ASN A 146 -5.98 32.29 -2.28
C ASN A 146 -6.18 30.89 -2.90
N SER A 147 -6.19 29.84 -2.08
CA SER A 147 -6.48 28.46 -2.51
C SER A 147 -7.92 28.00 -2.22
N ARG A 148 -8.72 28.81 -1.50
CA ARG A 148 -10.07 28.42 -1.07
C ARG A 148 -11.15 28.71 -2.09
N ASP A 149 -10.91 29.61 -3.03
CA ASP A 149 -11.80 30.00 -4.10
C ASP A 149 -11.04 30.01 -5.44
N THR A 150 -11.67 30.49 -6.51
CA THR A 150 -11.09 30.63 -7.86
C THR A 150 -10.46 32.00 -8.10
N SER A 151 -10.33 32.86 -7.08
CA SER A 151 -9.79 34.23 -7.24
C SER A 151 -8.34 34.26 -7.74
N PHE A 152 -7.60 33.16 -7.57
CA PHE A 152 -6.25 33.01 -8.09
C PHE A 152 -6.20 33.14 -9.62
N GLU A 153 -7.25 32.76 -10.35
CA GLU A 153 -7.26 32.84 -11.81
C GLU A 153 -7.10 34.28 -12.29
N GLN A 154 -7.98 35.17 -11.82
CA GLN A 154 -7.93 36.58 -12.18
C GLN A 154 -6.63 37.23 -11.71
N TYR A 155 -6.16 36.85 -10.53
CA TYR A 155 -4.91 37.36 -9.98
C TYR A 155 -3.72 37.01 -10.87
N ILE A 156 -3.59 35.74 -11.27
CA ILE A 156 -2.50 35.27 -12.13
C ILE A 156 -2.55 35.94 -13.49
N LEU A 157 -3.73 36.03 -14.10
CA LEU A 157 -3.89 36.72 -15.39
C LEU A 157 -3.48 38.19 -15.28
N ASN A 158 -3.87 38.90 -14.22
CA ASN A 158 -3.45 40.29 -14.01
C ASN A 158 -1.94 40.42 -13.79
N ALA A 159 -1.34 39.54 -12.97
CA ALA A 159 0.09 39.55 -12.67
C ALA A 159 0.96 39.17 -13.89
N THR A 160 0.39 38.48 -14.87
CA THR A 160 1.06 37.99 -16.08
C THR A 160 0.63 38.73 -17.35
N ASN A 161 -0.07 39.86 -17.22
CA ASN A 161 -0.58 40.66 -18.35
C ASN A 161 -1.45 39.83 -19.33
N GLY A 162 -2.21 38.87 -18.82
CA GLY A 162 -3.08 37.98 -19.59
C GLY A 162 -2.39 36.79 -20.24
N GLU A 163 -1.06 36.66 -20.10
CA GLU A 163 -0.32 35.55 -20.72
C GLU A 163 -0.51 34.22 -19.98
N GLY A 164 -0.66 34.25 -18.66
CA GLY A 164 -0.69 33.04 -17.82
C GLY A 164 0.70 32.55 -17.42
N VAL A 165 0.77 31.29 -16.99
CA VAL A 165 2.00 30.62 -16.54
C VAL A 165 2.40 29.45 -17.43
N ASP A 166 3.69 29.16 -17.48
CA ASP A 166 4.29 28.20 -18.39
C ASP A 166 4.14 26.75 -17.90
N VAL A 167 4.16 26.55 -16.57
CA VAL A 167 3.99 25.24 -15.93
C VAL A 167 3.04 25.38 -14.74
N ILE A 168 2.16 24.40 -14.57
CA ILE A 168 1.24 24.34 -13.42
C ILE A 168 1.42 23.01 -12.71
N LEU A 169 1.58 23.04 -11.38
CA LEU A 169 1.47 21.88 -10.52
C LEU A 169 0.13 21.91 -9.76
N ASN A 170 -0.87 21.19 -10.27
CA ASN A 170 -2.22 21.18 -9.72
C ASN A 170 -2.45 20.03 -8.73
N SER A 171 -3.09 20.37 -7.60
CA SER A 171 -3.60 19.43 -6.60
C SER A 171 -5.03 19.77 -6.15
N LEU A 172 -5.65 20.77 -6.77
CA LEU A 172 -7.02 21.21 -6.49
C LEU A 172 -8.00 20.47 -7.38
N ALA A 173 -9.26 20.44 -6.97
CA ALA A 173 -10.31 19.66 -7.62
C ALA A 173 -11.44 20.54 -8.19
N GLU A 174 -12.28 19.94 -9.04
CA GLU A 174 -13.56 20.46 -9.50
C GLU A 174 -13.44 21.83 -10.21
N GLU A 175 -14.21 22.83 -9.79
CA GLU A 175 -14.19 24.19 -10.34
C GLU A 175 -12.79 24.83 -10.31
N LYS A 176 -11.98 24.50 -9.31
CA LYS A 176 -10.62 25.02 -9.18
C LYS A 176 -9.69 24.42 -10.22
N LEU A 177 -9.88 23.15 -10.59
CA LEU A 177 -9.12 22.54 -11.69
C LEU A 177 -9.39 23.29 -13.00
N LYS A 178 -10.66 23.63 -13.27
CA LYS A 178 -11.04 24.42 -14.46
C LYS A 178 -10.43 25.83 -14.44
N ALA A 179 -10.53 26.54 -13.32
CA ALA A 179 -9.90 27.86 -13.15
C ALA A 179 -8.37 27.80 -13.32
N THR A 180 -7.76 26.70 -12.86
CA THR A 180 -6.31 26.46 -13.03
C THR A 180 -5.92 26.29 -14.50
N LEU A 181 -6.73 25.57 -15.29
CA LEU A 181 -6.46 25.42 -16.73
C LEU A 181 -6.49 26.75 -17.48
N ASN A 182 -7.33 27.69 -17.06
CA ASN A 182 -7.39 29.02 -17.67
C ASN A 182 -6.13 29.85 -17.40
N CYS A 183 -5.40 29.56 -16.31
CA CYS A 183 -4.13 30.20 -15.98
C CYS A 183 -2.98 29.76 -16.90
N LEU A 184 -3.17 28.73 -17.73
CA LEU A 184 -2.10 28.16 -18.54
C LEU A 184 -1.80 29.03 -19.77
N ALA A 185 -0.53 29.37 -19.94
CA ALA A 185 -0.01 30.10 -21.08
C ALA A 185 0.03 29.24 -22.35
N GLN A 186 0.28 29.89 -23.49
CA GLN A 186 0.55 29.19 -24.74
C GLN A 186 1.79 28.30 -24.60
N HIS A 187 1.74 27.08 -25.13
CA HIS A 187 2.76 26.04 -24.93
C HIS A 187 2.96 25.56 -23.49
N GLY A 188 2.04 25.92 -22.58
CA GLY A 188 2.15 25.56 -21.18
C GLY A 188 1.99 24.06 -20.91
N ARG A 189 2.49 23.61 -19.75
CA ARG A 189 2.37 22.23 -19.27
C ARG A 189 1.59 22.16 -17.98
N PHE A 190 0.54 21.34 -17.99
CA PHE A 190 -0.31 21.10 -16.83
C PHE A 190 0.08 19.78 -16.17
N LEU A 191 0.47 19.82 -14.90
CA LEU A 191 0.92 18.66 -14.12
C LEU A 191 -0.12 18.35 -13.05
N GLU A 192 -0.98 17.37 -13.31
CA GLU A 192 -2.04 16.94 -12.41
C GLU A 192 -1.52 15.88 -11.45
N ILE A 193 -1.33 16.25 -10.17
CA ILE A 193 -1.00 15.31 -9.09
C ILE A 193 -2.24 14.94 -8.24
N GLY A 194 -3.35 15.66 -8.41
CA GLY A 194 -4.63 15.33 -7.81
C GLY A 194 -5.25 14.10 -8.45
N LYS A 195 -5.94 13.28 -7.63
CA LYS A 195 -6.57 12.03 -8.10
C LYS A 195 -8.09 12.09 -8.17
N TYR A 196 -8.72 13.09 -7.57
CA TYR A 196 -10.17 13.14 -7.42
C TYR A 196 -10.88 13.24 -8.78
N ASP A 197 -10.56 14.26 -9.59
CA ASP A 197 -11.16 14.44 -10.91
C ASP A 197 -10.75 13.35 -11.92
N LEU A 198 -9.51 12.84 -11.82
CA LEU A 198 -9.05 11.71 -12.63
C LEU A 198 -9.89 10.45 -12.33
N SER A 199 -10.14 10.15 -11.05
CA SER A 199 -10.93 9.00 -10.61
C SER A 199 -12.40 9.13 -11.01
N ASN A 200 -12.94 10.34 -11.01
CA ASN A 200 -14.34 10.60 -11.39
C ASN A 200 -14.54 10.74 -12.91
N ASN A 201 -13.47 10.62 -13.71
CA ASN A 201 -13.50 10.84 -15.15
C ASN A 201 -14.14 12.21 -15.51
N THR A 202 -13.77 13.26 -14.77
CA THR A 202 -14.32 14.60 -14.98
C THR A 202 -14.02 15.09 -16.41
N PRO A 203 -15.00 15.66 -17.14
CA PRO A 203 -14.78 16.16 -18.50
C PRO A 203 -13.76 17.29 -18.58
N LEU A 204 -12.80 17.16 -19.51
CA LEU A 204 -11.81 18.18 -19.84
C LEU A 204 -12.20 18.87 -21.17
N GLY A 205 -12.30 20.20 -21.17
CA GLY A 205 -12.65 20.97 -22.36
C GLY A 205 -11.52 20.98 -23.39
N MET A 206 -11.70 20.30 -24.51
CA MET A 206 -10.64 20.11 -25.52
C MET A 206 -10.17 21.39 -26.21
N ALA A 207 -10.94 22.47 -26.17
CA ALA A 207 -10.56 23.75 -26.79
C ALA A 207 -9.27 24.34 -26.21
N ILE A 208 -8.91 24.00 -24.97
CA ILE A 208 -7.67 24.50 -24.33
C ILE A 208 -6.41 24.02 -25.07
N PHE A 209 -6.45 22.87 -25.73
CA PHE A 209 -5.32 22.32 -26.49
C PHE A 209 -4.98 23.13 -27.74
N LEU A 210 -5.86 24.06 -28.18
CA LEU A 210 -5.54 25.04 -29.22
C LEU A 210 -4.41 26.00 -28.80
N LYS A 211 -4.15 26.14 -27.49
CA LYS A 211 -2.97 26.84 -26.95
C LYS A 211 -1.67 26.02 -27.12
N ASN A 212 -1.70 24.88 -27.81
CA ASN A 212 -0.58 23.95 -27.98
C ASN A 212 0.02 23.48 -26.64
N ILE A 213 -0.85 23.22 -25.66
CA ILE A 213 -0.47 22.83 -24.30
C ILE A 213 -0.25 21.32 -24.18
N LEU A 214 0.43 20.91 -23.12
CA LEU A 214 0.53 19.51 -22.70
C LEU A 214 -0.22 19.31 -21.38
N PHE A 215 -0.94 18.19 -21.26
CA PHE A 215 -1.62 17.79 -20.02
C PHE A 215 -1.04 16.45 -19.54
N HIS A 216 -0.47 16.44 -18.32
CA HIS A 216 0.17 15.28 -17.74
C HIS A 216 -0.58 14.83 -16.48
N GLY A 217 -1.11 13.61 -16.51
CA GLY A 217 -1.45 12.87 -15.29
C GLY A 217 -0.18 12.34 -14.61
N ILE A 218 0.03 12.73 -13.36
CA ILE A 218 1.23 12.41 -12.59
C ILE A 218 0.87 11.45 -11.46
N LEU A 219 1.33 10.20 -11.59
CA LEU A 219 1.13 9.13 -10.62
C LEU A 219 2.50 8.59 -10.23
N LEU A 220 3.08 9.09 -9.13
CA LEU A 220 4.38 8.61 -8.63
C LEU A 220 4.30 7.12 -8.27
N ASP A 221 3.15 6.68 -7.79
CA ASP A 221 2.86 5.30 -7.43
C ASP A 221 2.89 4.33 -8.61
N ALA A 222 2.66 4.79 -9.84
CA ALA A 222 2.83 3.97 -11.04
C ALA A 222 4.30 3.56 -11.26
N LEU A 223 5.26 4.27 -10.64
CA LEU A 223 6.67 3.90 -10.71
C LEU A 223 6.98 2.64 -9.89
N PHE A 224 6.15 2.25 -8.93
CA PHE A 224 6.38 1.01 -8.16
C PHE A 224 6.20 -0.27 -8.98
N ASP A 225 5.59 -0.21 -10.18
CA ASP A 225 5.53 -1.33 -11.12
C ASP A 225 6.94 -1.85 -11.49
N TYR A 226 7.05 -3.13 -11.81
CA TYR A 226 8.29 -3.85 -12.13
C TYR A 226 8.64 -3.82 -13.63
N LYS A 227 7.89 -3.05 -14.44
CA LYS A 227 8.20 -2.87 -15.86
C LYS A 227 9.51 -2.09 -16.05
N SER A 228 10.25 -2.41 -17.12
CA SER A 228 11.57 -1.84 -17.42
C SER A 228 11.58 -0.31 -17.48
N TYR A 229 10.54 0.32 -18.04
CA TYR A 229 10.41 1.78 -18.06
C TYR A 229 10.32 2.38 -16.65
N SER A 230 9.53 1.76 -15.77
CA SER A 230 9.38 2.20 -14.38
C SER A 230 10.69 2.10 -13.62
N LEU A 231 11.53 1.08 -13.88
CA LEU A 231 12.85 0.95 -13.24
C LEU A 231 13.80 2.08 -13.65
N GLN A 232 13.82 2.49 -14.92
CA GLN A 232 14.65 3.60 -15.36
C GLN A 232 14.18 4.93 -14.74
N ALA A 233 12.86 5.18 -14.76
CA ALA A 233 12.28 6.36 -14.15
C ALA A 233 12.52 6.40 -12.62
N LYS A 234 12.42 5.27 -11.92
CA LYS A 234 12.80 5.13 -10.49
C LYS A 234 14.21 5.63 -10.24
N LYS A 235 15.19 5.11 -10.98
CA LYS A 235 16.60 5.47 -10.83
C LYS A 235 16.85 6.95 -11.09
N GLU A 236 16.18 7.52 -12.09
CA GLU A 236 16.29 8.94 -12.42
C GLU A 236 15.71 9.83 -11.30
N VAL A 237 14.54 9.50 -10.75
CA VAL A 237 13.96 10.21 -9.60
C VAL A 237 14.89 10.13 -8.38
N VAL A 238 15.44 8.95 -8.08
CA VAL A 238 16.39 8.78 -6.97
C VAL A 238 17.63 9.63 -7.16
N GLN A 239 18.16 9.69 -8.39
CA GLN A 239 19.33 10.50 -8.70
C GLN A 239 19.03 11.99 -8.56
N LEU A 240 17.89 12.48 -9.08
CA LEU A 240 17.48 13.89 -8.93
C LEU A 240 17.35 14.31 -7.46
N VAL A 241 16.75 13.46 -6.62
CA VAL A 241 16.67 13.72 -5.18
C VAL A 241 18.06 13.72 -4.55
N ARG A 242 18.93 12.77 -4.90
CA ARG A 242 20.31 12.71 -4.38
C ARG A 242 21.11 13.96 -4.75
N ASP A 243 21.04 14.39 -6.00
CA ASP A 243 21.73 15.58 -6.49
C ASP A 243 21.17 16.85 -5.83
N GLY A 244 19.85 16.89 -5.65
CA GLY A 244 19.16 17.95 -4.92
C GLY A 244 19.55 18.04 -3.44
N ILE A 245 19.83 16.90 -2.78
CA ILE A 245 20.37 16.88 -1.41
C ILE A 245 21.80 17.44 -1.42
N ALA A 246 22.64 16.96 -2.34
CA ALA A 246 24.04 17.37 -2.43
C ALA A 246 24.22 18.87 -2.73
N ASN A 247 23.34 19.45 -3.56
CA ASN A 247 23.39 20.87 -3.92
C ASN A 247 22.57 21.78 -2.98
N GLY A 248 21.91 21.21 -1.96
CA GLY A 248 21.15 21.96 -0.96
C GLY A 248 19.77 22.44 -1.41
N THR A 249 19.29 22.05 -2.60
CA THR A 249 17.90 22.32 -3.05
C THR A 249 16.89 21.53 -2.22
N VAL A 250 17.23 20.29 -1.90
CA VAL A 250 16.42 19.41 -1.06
C VAL A 250 16.77 19.67 0.40
N LYS A 251 15.77 20.08 1.17
CA LYS A 251 15.89 20.32 2.61
C LYS A 251 14.72 19.66 3.33
N PRO A 252 14.90 19.22 4.58
CA PRO A 252 13.80 18.75 5.39
C PRO A 252 12.66 19.77 5.46
N LEU A 253 11.43 19.25 5.47
CA LEU A 253 10.23 20.06 5.61
C LEU A 253 9.87 20.15 7.09
N ASN A 254 9.11 21.18 7.45
CA ASN A 254 8.53 21.26 8.78
C ASN A 254 7.63 20.04 9.02
N SER A 255 7.75 19.43 10.20
CA SER A 255 6.96 18.30 10.64
C SER A 255 6.13 18.66 11.87
N ILE A 256 4.96 18.02 11.98
CA ILE A 256 4.20 17.95 13.22
C ILE A 256 4.21 16.49 13.64
N LEU A 257 4.86 16.24 14.77
CA LEU A 257 5.01 14.91 15.33
C LEU A 257 3.79 14.48 16.14
N PHE A 258 3.43 13.22 15.95
CA PHE A 258 2.53 12.48 16.82
C PHE A 258 3.26 11.22 17.26
N ASP A 259 3.11 10.84 18.52
CA ASP A 259 3.62 9.54 18.98
C ASP A 259 2.77 8.40 18.38
N ARG A 260 3.36 7.21 18.29
CA ARG A 260 2.71 6.00 17.75
C ARG A 260 1.29 5.73 18.27
N ASP A 261 1.03 6.04 19.54
CA ASP A 261 -0.27 5.83 20.20
C ASP A 261 -1.31 6.90 19.82
N GLN A 262 -0.89 7.93 19.08
CA GLN A 262 -1.70 9.06 18.65
C GLN A 262 -2.04 9.01 17.15
N ALA A 263 -2.01 7.82 16.54
CA ALA A 263 -2.28 7.65 15.11
C ALA A 263 -3.63 8.26 14.69
N GLU A 264 -4.69 8.05 15.47
CA GLU A 264 -6.01 8.62 15.17
C GLU A 264 -5.97 10.16 15.15
N GLN A 265 -5.35 10.77 16.16
CA GLN A 265 -5.21 12.22 16.28
C GLN A 265 -4.40 12.77 15.10
N ALA A 266 -3.33 12.08 14.69
CA ALA A 266 -2.53 12.45 13.52
C ALA A 266 -3.38 12.50 12.24
N PHE A 267 -4.19 11.47 11.98
CA PHE A 267 -5.08 11.44 10.82
C PHE A 267 -6.15 12.54 10.87
N ARG A 268 -6.78 12.77 12.02
CA ARG A 268 -7.79 13.85 12.19
C ARG A 268 -7.16 15.23 12.01
N PHE A 269 -5.99 15.45 12.57
CA PHE A 269 -5.24 16.70 12.43
C PHE A 269 -4.86 16.96 10.97
N MET A 270 -4.33 15.95 10.28
CA MET A 270 -4.05 16.04 8.85
C MET A 270 -5.31 16.38 8.03
N ALA A 271 -6.44 15.72 8.31
CA ALA A 271 -7.71 15.95 7.63
C ALA A 271 -8.26 17.37 7.81
N SER A 272 -7.94 18.04 8.93
CA SER A 272 -8.35 19.42 9.18
C SER A 272 -7.67 20.46 8.26
N GLY A 273 -6.60 20.07 7.57
CA GLY A 273 -5.84 20.97 6.67
C GLY A 273 -5.06 22.08 7.39
N LYS A 274 -5.00 22.07 8.73
CA LYS A 274 -4.27 23.07 9.54
C LYS A 274 -2.75 22.92 9.51
N HIS A 275 -2.25 21.75 9.12
CA HIS A 275 -0.81 21.48 9.09
C HIS A 275 -0.07 22.34 8.05
N ILE A 276 1.21 22.59 8.35
CA ILE A 276 2.21 23.16 7.45
C ILE A 276 3.33 22.13 7.35
N GLY A 277 3.67 21.69 6.13
CA GLY A 277 4.63 20.62 5.91
C GLY A 277 4.04 19.22 6.10
N LYS A 278 4.71 18.35 6.86
CA LYS A 278 4.38 16.93 7.04
C LYS A 278 3.78 16.65 8.41
N VAL A 279 2.93 15.63 8.47
CA VAL A 279 2.47 15.03 9.74
C VAL A 279 3.19 13.69 9.86
N VAL A 280 3.99 13.52 10.90
CA VAL A 280 4.90 12.38 11.07
C VAL A 280 4.50 11.59 12.30
N LEU A 281 4.39 10.27 12.16
CA LEU A 281 4.11 9.36 13.27
C LEU A 281 5.43 8.76 13.78
N LYS A 282 5.84 9.13 15.00
CA LYS A 282 7.07 8.63 15.61
C LYS A 282 6.84 7.25 16.20
N ILE A 283 7.44 6.24 15.57
CA ILE A 283 7.34 4.83 16.01
C ILE A 283 8.37 4.51 17.09
N ARG A 284 9.57 5.07 16.98
CA ARG A 284 10.71 4.89 17.87
C ARG A 284 11.40 6.23 18.09
N ASP A 285 11.97 6.42 19.27
CA ASP A 285 12.90 7.52 19.51
C ASP A 285 14.23 7.25 18.79
N GLU A 286 14.82 8.30 18.21
CA GLU A 286 16.12 8.19 17.55
C GLU A 286 17.23 8.03 18.59
N GLU A 287 18.08 7.02 18.39
CA GLU A 287 19.26 6.82 19.24
C GLU A 287 20.31 7.92 18.97
N PRO A 288 21.09 8.35 19.98
CA PRO A 288 22.06 9.43 19.81
C PRO A 288 23.20 9.09 18.83
N GLN A 289 23.44 7.81 18.57
CA GLN A 289 24.46 7.33 17.65
C GLN A 289 23.91 7.26 16.23
N LYS A 290 24.63 7.85 15.27
CA LYS A 290 24.22 7.85 13.85
C LYS A 290 24.25 6.45 13.22
N LYS A 291 25.10 5.54 13.69
CA LYS A 291 25.15 4.15 13.23
C LYS A 291 25.07 3.20 14.42
N ILE A 292 23.94 2.51 14.55
CA ILE A 292 23.69 1.54 15.62
C ILE A 292 22.71 0.48 15.12
N VAL A 293 22.96 -0.78 15.48
CA VAL A 293 22.06 -1.89 15.15
C VAL A 293 20.74 -1.71 15.90
N PRO A 294 19.58 -1.76 15.22
CA PRO A 294 18.29 -1.56 15.88
C PRO A 294 18.02 -2.64 16.93
N THR A 295 17.61 -2.21 18.12
CA THR A 295 17.14 -3.13 19.17
C THR A 295 15.67 -3.52 18.95
N PRO A 296 15.26 -4.76 19.25
CA PRO A 296 13.85 -5.15 19.24
C PRO A 296 13.02 -4.34 20.24
N VAL A 297 11.82 -3.92 19.84
CA VAL A 297 10.87 -3.20 20.70
C VAL A 297 9.53 -3.94 20.67
N GLN A 298 8.87 -4.01 21.82
CA GLN A 298 7.54 -4.63 21.94
C GLN A 298 6.43 -3.58 21.83
N PHE A 299 5.34 -3.96 21.18
CA PHE A 299 4.18 -3.10 20.94
C PHE A 299 2.89 -3.85 21.23
N LYS A 300 1.87 -3.12 21.68
CA LYS A 300 0.51 -3.66 21.71
C LYS A 300 -0.02 -3.67 20.28
N ALA A 301 -0.39 -4.85 19.80
CA ALA A 301 -0.95 -5.04 18.47
C ALA A 301 -2.12 -6.02 18.54
N LEU A 302 -3.08 -5.85 17.63
CA LEU A 302 -4.12 -6.84 17.42
C LEU A 302 -3.51 -8.04 16.71
N SER A 303 -3.71 -9.24 17.27
CA SER A 303 -3.24 -10.46 16.63
C SER A 303 -3.95 -10.65 15.29
N ARG A 304 -3.17 -10.91 14.25
CA ARG A 304 -3.66 -11.26 12.92
C ARG A 304 -2.87 -12.45 12.43
N THR A 305 -3.58 -13.52 12.08
CA THR A 305 -2.98 -14.73 11.52
C THR A 305 -2.38 -14.43 10.15
N THR A 306 -1.09 -14.73 10.01
CA THR A 306 -0.34 -14.67 8.75
C THR A 306 0.28 -16.03 8.47
N CYS A 307 0.30 -16.43 7.21
CA CYS A 307 0.88 -17.66 6.73
C CYS A 307 2.32 -17.40 6.28
N ASN A 308 3.25 -18.23 6.74
CA ASN A 308 4.61 -18.27 6.21
C ASN A 308 4.57 -18.82 4.76
N PRO A 309 5.07 -18.09 3.76
CA PRO A 309 5.13 -18.56 2.37
C PRO A 309 6.04 -19.78 2.18
N GLU A 310 6.99 -20.00 3.10
CA GLU A 310 7.94 -21.13 3.07
C GLU A 310 7.44 -22.37 3.83
N LYS A 311 6.16 -22.42 4.19
CA LYS A 311 5.51 -23.58 4.82
C LYS A 311 4.33 -24.09 3.98
N SER A 312 3.91 -25.33 4.23
CA SER A 312 2.75 -25.97 3.58
C SER A 312 1.53 -26.06 4.51
N TYR A 313 0.33 -26.04 3.91
CA TYR A 313 -0.95 -26.06 4.61
C TYR A 313 -1.82 -27.19 4.07
N VAL A 314 -2.34 -28.05 4.94
CA VAL A 314 -3.13 -29.23 4.55
C VAL A 314 -4.60 -29.03 4.91
N ILE A 315 -5.50 -29.19 3.94
CA ILE A 315 -6.95 -29.05 4.14
C ILE A 315 -7.64 -30.35 3.72
N ILE A 316 -8.14 -31.08 4.71
CA ILE A 316 -8.91 -32.31 4.48
C ILE A 316 -10.33 -31.93 4.07
N GLY A 317 -10.80 -32.43 2.93
CA GLY A 317 -12.07 -31.98 2.36
C GLY A 317 -11.99 -30.60 1.69
N GLY A 318 -10.78 -30.19 1.27
CA GLY A 318 -10.49 -28.85 0.76
C GLY A 318 -11.23 -28.44 -0.53
N LEU A 319 -11.82 -29.39 -1.28
CA LEU A 319 -12.66 -29.07 -2.44
C LEU A 319 -14.16 -28.87 -2.11
N GLY A 320 -14.55 -29.02 -0.85
CA GLY A 320 -15.89 -28.61 -0.39
C GLY A 320 -16.04 -27.09 -0.42
N GLY A 321 -17.27 -26.58 -0.39
CA GLY A 321 -17.54 -25.13 -0.46
C GLY A 321 -16.72 -24.34 0.57
N PHE A 322 -16.78 -24.72 1.84
CA PHE A 322 -15.99 -24.06 2.90
C PHE A 322 -14.48 -24.28 2.75
N GLY A 323 -14.06 -25.45 2.26
CA GLY A 323 -12.63 -25.75 2.07
C GLY A 323 -11.97 -24.84 1.03
N LEU A 324 -12.69 -24.50 -0.04
CA LEU A 324 -12.22 -23.56 -1.05
C LEU A 324 -12.08 -22.15 -0.48
N GLU A 325 -13.06 -21.69 0.31
CA GLU A 325 -13.00 -20.38 0.97
C GLU A 325 -11.87 -20.32 2.02
N LEU A 326 -11.66 -21.39 2.79
CA LEU A 326 -10.53 -21.48 3.73
C LEU A 326 -9.19 -21.46 2.97
N CYS A 327 -9.10 -22.15 1.84
CA CYS A 327 -7.91 -22.11 0.98
C CYS A 327 -7.65 -20.69 0.47
N GLN A 328 -8.68 -20.02 -0.04
CA GLN A 328 -8.59 -18.61 -0.48
C GLN A 328 -8.13 -17.71 0.67
N TRP A 329 -8.73 -17.85 1.85
CA TRP A 329 -8.35 -17.09 3.03
C TRP A 329 -6.88 -17.33 3.42
N LEU A 330 -6.40 -18.59 3.43
CA LEU A 330 -4.99 -18.89 3.72
C LEU A 330 -4.05 -18.25 2.68
N VAL A 331 -4.42 -18.28 1.41
CA VAL A 331 -3.69 -17.64 0.32
C VAL A 331 -3.56 -16.13 0.56
N GLU A 332 -4.66 -15.47 0.90
CA GLU A 332 -4.70 -14.04 1.26
C GLU A 332 -3.85 -13.73 2.50
N ARG A 333 -3.74 -14.69 3.43
CA ARG A 333 -2.84 -14.58 4.59
C ARG A 333 -1.38 -14.88 4.30
N GLY A 334 -1.03 -15.28 3.07
CA GLY A 334 0.36 -15.50 2.64
C GLY A 334 0.73 -16.94 2.31
N ALA A 335 -0.20 -17.89 2.39
CA ALA A 335 0.09 -19.27 2.01
C ALA A 335 0.43 -19.35 0.52
N ARG A 336 1.48 -20.11 0.19
CA ARG A 336 1.90 -20.37 -1.20
C ARG A 336 1.89 -21.84 -1.57
N HIS A 337 1.80 -22.74 -0.59
CA HIS A 337 1.80 -24.18 -0.77
C HIS A 337 0.65 -24.81 -0.01
N VAL A 338 -0.38 -25.31 -0.71
CA VAL A 338 -1.56 -25.89 -0.08
C VAL A 338 -1.86 -27.27 -0.66
N VAL A 339 -2.14 -28.24 0.21
CA VAL A 339 -2.56 -29.59 -0.17
C VAL A 339 -4.03 -29.76 0.21
N LEU A 340 -4.89 -29.92 -0.79
CA LEU A 340 -6.33 -30.13 -0.63
C LEU A 340 -6.64 -31.61 -0.82
N THR A 341 -7.43 -32.22 0.07
CA THR A 341 -7.92 -33.59 -0.15
C THR A 341 -9.36 -33.62 -0.67
N SER A 342 -9.60 -34.54 -1.61
CA SER A 342 -10.94 -34.87 -2.09
C SER A 342 -10.97 -36.27 -2.68
N ARG A 343 -11.90 -37.11 -2.20
CA ARG A 343 -12.12 -38.47 -2.74
C ARG A 343 -12.41 -38.46 -4.24
N SER A 344 -13.13 -37.43 -4.70
CA SER A 344 -13.61 -37.31 -6.07
C SER A 344 -12.70 -36.50 -7.00
N GLY A 345 -11.72 -35.77 -6.46
CA GLY A 345 -11.01 -34.73 -7.20
C GLY A 345 -11.93 -33.57 -7.63
N LEU A 346 -11.49 -32.83 -8.65
CA LEU A 346 -12.20 -31.68 -9.22
C LEU A 346 -13.41 -32.14 -10.05
N LYS A 347 -14.60 -31.63 -9.72
CA LYS A 347 -15.87 -31.96 -10.39
C LYS A 347 -16.61 -30.74 -10.91
N THR A 348 -16.57 -29.61 -10.22
CA THR A 348 -17.40 -28.44 -10.53
C THR A 348 -16.65 -27.36 -11.31
N GLY A 349 -17.38 -26.53 -12.06
CA GLY A 349 -16.82 -25.37 -12.76
C GLY A 349 -16.19 -24.36 -11.79
N TYR A 350 -16.82 -24.15 -10.63
CA TYR A 350 -16.30 -23.25 -9.59
C TYR A 350 -14.96 -23.74 -9.00
N GLN A 351 -14.81 -25.04 -8.72
CA GLN A 351 -13.53 -25.61 -8.29
C GLN A 351 -12.42 -25.36 -9.32
N LYS A 352 -12.71 -25.56 -10.61
CA LYS A 352 -11.75 -25.28 -11.71
C LYS A 352 -11.42 -23.78 -11.80
N LEU A 353 -12.39 -22.90 -11.58
CA LEU A 353 -12.17 -21.46 -11.55
C LEU A 353 -11.20 -21.06 -10.44
N CYS A 354 -11.40 -21.56 -9.21
CA CYS A 354 -10.50 -21.30 -8.08
C CYS A 354 -9.06 -21.78 -8.37
N MET A 355 -8.90 -23.01 -8.85
CA MET A 355 -7.59 -23.55 -9.24
C MET A 355 -6.91 -22.68 -10.29
N ASN A 356 -7.65 -22.23 -11.30
CA ASN A 356 -7.11 -21.35 -12.35
C ASN A 356 -6.67 -19.99 -11.80
N ARG A 357 -7.38 -19.43 -10.81
CA ARG A 357 -6.98 -18.17 -10.16
C ARG A 357 -5.69 -18.34 -9.37
N TRP A 358 -5.63 -19.36 -8.52
CA TRP A 358 -4.44 -19.65 -7.71
C TRP A 358 -3.20 -19.94 -8.57
N ASN A 359 -3.38 -20.67 -9.69
CA ASN A 359 -2.29 -20.91 -10.64
C ASN A 359 -1.79 -19.63 -11.30
N LYS A 360 -2.68 -18.69 -11.65
CA LYS A 360 -2.28 -17.38 -12.22
C LYS A 360 -1.50 -16.51 -11.22
N GLU A 361 -1.75 -16.71 -9.93
CA GLU A 361 -1.04 -16.05 -8.84
C GLU A 361 0.22 -16.82 -8.38
N ASN A 362 0.63 -17.86 -9.12
CA ASN A 362 1.79 -18.72 -8.81
C ASN A 362 1.71 -19.42 -7.45
N ILE A 363 0.50 -19.75 -7.00
CA ILE A 363 0.28 -20.52 -5.77
C ILE A 363 0.29 -22.00 -6.11
N ASN A 364 1.09 -22.78 -5.38
CA ASN A 364 1.17 -24.22 -5.56
C ASN A 364 0.03 -24.92 -4.78
N ILE A 365 -1.01 -25.33 -5.51
CA ILE A 365 -2.14 -26.09 -4.95
C ILE A 365 -2.10 -27.52 -5.47
N ILE A 366 -1.95 -28.49 -4.57
CA ILE A 366 -1.98 -29.92 -4.89
C ILE A 366 -3.31 -30.52 -4.44
N VAL A 367 -3.98 -31.23 -5.34
CA VAL A 367 -5.20 -31.98 -5.01
C VAL A 367 -4.85 -33.46 -4.86
N SER A 368 -5.01 -33.98 -3.64
CA SER A 368 -4.77 -35.39 -3.32
C SER A 368 -6.08 -36.16 -3.13
N LYS A 369 -6.09 -37.44 -3.55
CA LYS A 369 -7.20 -38.37 -3.34
C LYS A 369 -7.01 -39.27 -2.10
N LEU A 370 -5.91 -39.10 -1.36
CA LEU A 370 -5.61 -39.87 -0.15
C LEU A 370 -6.71 -39.69 0.91
N ASN A 371 -7.05 -40.77 1.60
CA ASN A 371 -8.09 -40.78 2.63
C ASN A 371 -7.47 -40.85 4.03
N ALA A 372 -7.45 -39.73 4.74
CA ALA A 372 -6.88 -39.64 6.09
C ALA A 372 -7.54 -40.58 7.13
N ALA A 373 -8.71 -41.18 6.85
CA ALA A 373 -9.27 -42.24 7.69
C ALA A 373 -8.40 -43.52 7.71
N LYS A 374 -7.45 -43.69 6.78
CA LYS A 374 -6.43 -44.73 6.81
C LYS A 374 -5.10 -44.13 7.29
N MET A 375 -4.43 -44.80 8.23
CA MET A 375 -3.17 -44.30 8.81
C MET A 375 -2.07 -44.12 7.75
N ASP A 376 -1.91 -45.08 6.84
CA ASP A 376 -0.88 -45.00 5.79
C ASP A 376 -1.12 -43.82 4.84
N ASP A 377 -2.38 -43.58 4.46
CA ASP A 377 -2.78 -42.44 3.63
C ASP A 377 -2.57 -41.11 4.37
N ALA A 378 -2.84 -41.06 5.68
CA ALA A 378 -2.58 -39.88 6.51
C ALA A 378 -1.08 -39.57 6.56
N LYS A 379 -0.23 -40.58 6.78
CA LYS A 379 1.24 -40.43 6.74
C LYS A 379 1.72 -40.01 5.35
N ALA A 380 1.22 -40.65 4.30
CA ALA A 380 1.57 -40.31 2.92
C ALA A 380 1.17 -38.87 2.55
N LEU A 381 0.01 -38.41 3.03
CA LEU A 381 -0.45 -37.03 2.82
C LEU A 381 0.48 -36.02 3.50
N LEU A 382 0.86 -36.26 4.76
CA LEU A 382 1.75 -35.35 5.49
C LEU A 382 3.18 -35.37 4.95
N ARG A 383 3.68 -36.53 4.49
CA ARG A 383 4.98 -36.62 3.79
C ARG A 383 4.96 -35.83 2.48
N MET A 384 3.91 -35.99 1.67
CA MET A 384 3.74 -35.22 0.44
C MET A 384 3.74 -33.71 0.72
N ALA A 385 3.04 -33.25 1.77
CA ALA A 385 3.05 -31.85 2.14
C ALA A 385 4.44 -31.38 2.61
N ALA A 386 5.10 -32.19 3.45
CA ALA A 386 6.45 -31.92 3.98
C ALA A 386 7.54 -31.90 2.90
N GLU A 387 7.41 -32.73 1.85
CA GLU A 387 8.31 -32.75 0.69
C GLU A 387 8.27 -31.42 -0.09
N ILE A 388 7.12 -30.73 -0.09
CA ILE A 388 6.99 -29.40 -0.69
C ILE A 388 7.66 -28.37 0.22
N LYS A 389 7.19 -28.30 1.48
CA LYS A 389 7.65 -27.38 2.53
C LYS A 389 7.22 -27.91 3.91
N PRO A 390 7.89 -27.53 5.02
CA PRO A 390 7.46 -27.89 6.37
C PRO A 390 5.98 -27.60 6.62
N VAL A 391 5.26 -28.55 7.23
CA VAL A 391 3.80 -28.44 7.43
C VAL A 391 3.52 -27.48 8.58
N ALA A 392 2.93 -26.32 8.28
CA ALA A 392 2.49 -25.34 9.28
C ALA A 392 1.14 -25.68 9.89
N ALA A 393 0.24 -26.27 9.09
CA ALA A 393 -1.14 -26.41 9.52
C ALA A 393 -1.87 -27.59 8.90
N ILE A 394 -2.76 -28.18 9.71
CA ILE A 394 -3.69 -29.22 9.30
C ILE A 394 -5.10 -28.77 9.67
N PHE A 395 -5.98 -28.71 8.68
CA PHE A 395 -7.39 -28.37 8.83
C PHE A 395 -8.27 -29.55 8.44
N ASN A 396 -9.04 -30.10 9.37
CA ASN A 396 -9.99 -31.17 9.07
C ASN A 396 -11.41 -30.63 8.86
N LEU A 397 -11.82 -30.55 7.60
CA LEU A 397 -13.16 -30.11 7.17
C LEU A 397 -13.96 -31.26 6.53
N ALA A 398 -13.40 -32.48 6.47
CA ALA A 398 -14.11 -33.60 5.87
C ALA A 398 -15.42 -33.86 6.63
N LEU A 399 -16.48 -34.02 5.83
CA LEU A 399 -17.82 -34.28 6.34
C LEU A 399 -18.52 -35.23 5.37
N VAL A 400 -19.05 -36.31 5.94
CA VAL A 400 -20.07 -37.15 5.31
C VAL A 400 -21.29 -37.08 6.21
N LEU A 401 -22.46 -36.84 5.62
CA LEU A 401 -23.73 -36.79 6.33
C LEU A 401 -24.57 -38.02 6.00
N ARG A 402 -25.18 -38.58 7.05
CA ARG A 402 -26.12 -39.71 7.01
C ARG A 402 -27.27 -39.41 7.97
N ASP A 403 -27.91 -38.28 7.70
CA ASP A 403 -28.96 -37.74 8.56
C ASP A 403 -30.17 -38.69 8.55
N ALA A 404 -30.53 -39.14 9.75
CA ALA A 404 -31.66 -40.02 9.96
C ALA A 404 -32.06 -39.96 11.44
N PHE A 405 -33.36 -40.08 11.72
CA PHE A 405 -33.81 -40.36 13.08
C PHE A 405 -33.19 -41.67 13.59
N MET A 406 -33.03 -41.80 14.91
CA MET A 406 -32.36 -42.94 15.55
C MET A 406 -32.93 -44.29 15.09
N GLU A 407 -34.25 -44.38 14.90
CA GLU A 407 -34.97 -45.57 14.41
C GLU A 407 -34.60 -45.98 12.98
N ASN A 408 -34.16 -45.02 12.15
CA ASN A 408 -33.78 -45.23 10.76
C ASN A 408 -32.26 -45.27 10.58
N GLN A 409 -31.50 -45.22 11.69
CA GLN A 409 -30.05 -45.18 11.64
C GLN A 409 -29.44 -46.59 11.62
N THR A 410 -28.31 -46.74 10.95
CA THR A 410 -27.57 -48.01 10.87
C THR A 410 -26.16 -47.88 11.42
N VAL A 411 -25.56 -49.01 11.80
CA VAL A 411 -24.17 -49.07 12.28
C VAL A 411 -23.21 -48.63 11.18
N GLU A 412 -23.51 -48.97 9.93
CA GLU A 412 -22.73 -48.63 8.75
C GLU A 412 -22.70 -47.11 8.53
N ASN A 413 -23.87 -46.46 8.61
CA ASN A 413 -23.98 -45.01 8.49
C ASN A 413 -23.22 -44.30 9.61
N PHE A 414 -23.34 -44.77 10.86
CA PHE A 414 -22.64 -44.20 11.99
C PHE A 414 -21.12 -44.29 11.83
N LYS A 415 -20.61 -45.45 11.38
CA LYS A 415 -19.19 -45.65 11.07
C LYS A 415 -18.74 -44.72 9.94
N GLU A 416 -19.50 -44.61 8.86
CA GLU A 416 -19.14 -43.77 7.70
C GLU A 416 -18.99 -42.28 8.09
N VAL A 417 -19.91 -41.76 8.92
CA VAL A 417 -19.83 -40.38 9.42
C VAL A 417 -18.59 -40.21 10.31
N CYS A 418 -18.36 -41.14 11.24
CA CYS A 418 -17.23 -41.11 12.17
C CYS A 418 -15.87 -41.23 11.46
N GLU A 419 -15.75 -42.01 10.38
CA GLU A 419 -14.51 -42.15 9.63
C GLU A 419 -13.98 -40.81 9.12
N SER A 420 -14.89 -39.97 8.61
CA SER A 420 -14.52 -38.69 8.01
C SER A 420 -14.01 -37.66 9.01
N LYS A 421 -14.40 -37.75 10.29
CA LYS A 421 -14.01 -36.80 11.33
C LYS A 421 -13.19 -37.40 12.46
N VAL A 422 -13.69 -38.45 13.12
CA VAL A 422 -13.05 -39.03 14.30
C VAL A 422 -11.80 -39.79 13.87
N THR A 423 -11.96 -40.81 13.01
CA THR A 423 -10.84 -41.66 12.59
C THR A 423 -9.77 -40.86 11.86
N SER A 424 -10.18 -39.99 10.93
CA SER A 424 -9.25 -39.12 10.20
C SER A 424 -8.47 -38.19 11.14
N THR A 425 -9.13 -37.60 12.14
CA THR A 425 -8.45 -36.72 13.12
C THR A 425 -7.47 -37.50 13.98
N LEU A 426 -7.83 -38.69 14.47
CA LEU A 426 -6.94 -39.53 15.28
C LEU A 426 -5.68 -39.93 14.49
N ASN A 427 -5.84 -40.31 13.23
CA ASN A 427 -4.70 -40.65 12.38
C ASN A 427 -3.82 -39.43 12.10
N LEU A 428 -4.42 -38.27 11.80
CA LEU A 428 -3.68 -37.03 11.55
C LEU A 428 -2.96 -36.54 12.80
N ASP A 429 -3.56 -36.65 13.99
CA ASP A 429 -2.90 -36.33 15.27
C ASP A 429 -1.64 -37.20 15.44
N ALA A 430 -1.78 -38.53 15.38
CA ALA A 430 -0.66 -39.45 15.52
C ALA A 430 0.44 -39.22 14.46
N ALA A 431 0.05 -39.05 13.19
CA ALA A 431 0.99 -38.84 12.10
C ALA A 431 1.68 -37.47 12.17
N SER A 432 0.97 -36.41 12.59
CA SER A 432 1.53 -35.06 12.66
C SER A 432 2.58 -34.93 13.76
N ARG A 433 2.42 -35.61 14.90
CA ARG A 433 3.44 -35.64 15.97
C ARG A 433 4.76 -36.28 15.52
N GLU A 434 4.69 -37.22 14.58
CA GLU A 434 5.87 -37.89 14.01
C GLU A 434 6.50 -37.07 12.87
N LEU A 435 5.68 -36.43 12.03
CA LEU A 435 6.12 -35.91 10.72
C LEU A 435 6.13 -34.38 10.61
N CYS A 436 5.52 -33.65 11.55
CA CYS A 436 5.29 -32.20 11.44
C CYS A 436 5.86 -31.46 12.66
N PRO A 437 7.20 -31.35 12.80
CA PRO A 437 7.83 -30.69 13.95
C PRO A 437 7.58 -29.18 14.01
N GLU A 438 7.23 -28.56 12.88
CA GLU A 438 6.97 -27.11 12.75
C GLU A 438 5.47 -26.78 12.63
N LEU A 439 4.60 -27.68 13.12
CA LEU A 439 3.16 -27.49 13.09
C LEU A 439 2.73 -26.36 14.05
N ASP A 440 2.16 -25.31 13.48
CA ASP A 440 1.62 -24.16 14.20
C ASP A 440 0.13 -24.36 14.54
N TRP A 441 -0.65 -24.97 13.63
CA TRP A 441 -2.10 -25.11 13.78
C TRP A 441 -2.63 -26.51 13.48
N PHE A 442 -3.44 -27.04 14.39
CA PHE A 442 -4.24 -28.24 14.16
C PHE A 442 -5.71 -27.91 14.44
N VAL A 443 -6.52 -27.81 13.40
CA VAL A 443 -7.89 -27.25 13.48
C VAL A 443 -8.91 -28.27 12.99
N CYS A 444 -9.90 -28.57 13.83
CA CYS A 444 -11.00 -29.48 13.51
C CYS A 444 -12.33 -28.73 13.49
N PHE A 445 -13.05 -28.81 12.38
CA PHE A 445 -14.36 -28.16 12.26
C PHE A 445 -15.45 -29.02 12.89
N SER A 446 -16.03 -28.53 13.98
CA SER A 446 -17.20 -29.11 14.64
C SER A 446 -18.50 -28.41 14.21
N SER A 447 -19.62 -28.78 14.83
CA SER A 447 -20.92 -28.14 14.67
C SER A 447 -21.58 -27.93 16.03
N VAL A 448 -22.44 -26.91 16.13
CA VAL A 448 -23.31 -26.70 17.30
C VAL A 448 -24.20 -27.92 17.56
N SER A 449 -24.49 -28.74 16.54
CA SER A 449 -25.19 -30.02 16.68
C SER A 449 -24.55 -30.93 17.75
N CYS A 450 -23.23 -30.91 17.91
CA CYS A 450 -22.54 -31.68 18.95
C CYS A 450 -22.80 -31.12 20.36
N GLY A 451 -22.95 -29.79 20.49
CA GLY A 451 -23.15 -29.14 21.79
C GLY A 451 -24.60 -29.14 22.27
N ARG A 452 -25.54 -28.80 21.39
CA ARG A 452 -26.98 -28.67 21.74
C ARG A 452 -27.84 -29.83 21.27
N GLY A 453 -27.31 -30.71 20.42
CA GLY A 453 -28.08 -31.71 19.70
C GLY A 453 -28.75 -31.13 18.45
N ASN A 454 -28.94 -31.99 17.46
CA ASN A 454 -29.83 -31.73 16.33
C ASN A 454 -30.60 -33.02 16.05
N ALA A 455 -31.93 -32.95 15.97
CA ALA A 455 -32.73 -34.15 15.76
C ALA A 455 -32.43 -34.75 14.38
N GLY A 456 -31.92 -35.98 14.36
CA GLY A 456 -31.53 -36.68 13.13
C GLY A 456 -30.04 -36.64 12.78
N GLN A 457 -29.17 -36.09 13.66
CA GLN A 457 -27.72 -36.00 13.45
C GLN A 457 -26.90 -36.33 14.70
#